data_AF-A0A527Z1K5-F1
#
_entry.id   AF-A0A527Z1K5-F1
#
_cell.length_a   1.000
_cell.length_b   1.000
_cell.length_c   1.000
_cell.angle_alpha   90.00
_cell.angle_beta   90.00
_cell.angle_gamma   90.00
#
_symmetry.space_group_name_H-M   'P 1'
#
loop_
_entity.id
_entity.type
_entity.pdbx_description
1 polymer ?
#
loop_
_entity_poly.entity_id
_entity_poly.type
_entity_poly.pdbx_seq_one_letter_code
_entity_poly.pdbx_strand_id
1 'polypeptide(L)'
;IGQTTTPEFGWKAITDSGLFGITRNPWNAEKTPGGSSGGAAVAAATGAGVFHLGTDGGGSIRIPASFTGIAGLKPTYGRVPAYPSSAFGTVAHIGPMARTTQDLSVMAHAMSGRDLSDWQQGVGTLAPLGRIEATLEGARIGYWSKPPSGVLDEEIAA
;
A
#
# COMPACT_ATOMS: atom_id res chain seq x y z
N ILE A 1 1.47 15.54 6.84
CA ILE A 1 0.86 16.85 7.20
C ILE A 1 -0.47 16.70 7.94
N GLY A 2 -1.06 15.50 7.99
CA GLY A 2 -2.23 15.18 8.82
C GLY A 2 -2.47 13.67 8.80
N GLN A 3 -3.42 13.20 9.60
CA GLN A 3 -3.91 11.81 9.53
C GLN A 3 -4.94 11.69 8.41
N THR A 4 -4.91 10.60 7.66
CA THR A 4 -5.83 10.35 6.54
C THR A 4 -6.91 9.36 6.94
N THR A 5 -8.11 9.52 6.40
CA THR A 5 -9.26 8.64 6.67
C THR A 5 -8.99 7.19 6.27
N THR A 6 -9.46 6.28 7.12
CA THR A 6 -9.47 4.82 6.97
C THR A 6 -10.84 4.32 7.42
N PRO A 7 -11.38 3.19 6.91
CA PRO A 7 -12.52 2.56 7.54
C PRO A 7 -12.21 2.17 8.98
N GLU A 8 -13.25 1.95 9.78
CA GLU A 8 -13.12 1.53 11.17
C GLU A 8 -12.17 0.32 11.31
N PHE A 9 -11.17 0.46 12.18
CA PHE A 9 -10.07 -0.49 12.41
C PHE A 9 -9.28 -0.95 11.17
N GLY A 10 -9.44 -0.27 10.02
CA GLY A 10 -8.84 -0.69 8.77
C GLY A 10 -9.38 -2.01 8.21
N TRP A 11 -10.57 -2.46 8.65
CA TRP A 11 -11.12 -3.81 8.37
C TRP A 11 -11.83 -3.95 7.02
N LYS A 12 -11.91 -2.88 6.20
CA LYS A 12 -12.66 -2.90 4.92
C LYS A 12 -11.81 -2.50 3.73
N ALA A 13 -12.13 -3.08 2.57
CA ALA A 13 -11.55 -2.70 1.27
C ALA A 13 -12.21 -1.45 0.65
N ILE A 14 -12.94 -0.67 1.46
CA ILE A 14 -13.57 0.61 1.12
C ILE A 14 -13.29 1.59 2.27
N THR A 15 -13.37 2.90 2.00
CA THR A 15 -13.01 3.93 2.98
C THR A 15 -14.22 4.74 3.43
N ASP A 16 -15.13 4.07 4.10
CA ASP A 16 -16.26 4.64 4.82
C ASP A 16 -16.01 4.63 6.34
N SER A 17 -16.18 5.79 6.97
CA SER A 17 -15.96 5.98 8.40
C SER A 17 -17.17 6.65 9.04
N GLY A 18 -17.68 6.08 10.14
CA GLY A 18 -18.73 6.74 10.93
C GLY A 18 -18.28 8.06 11.56
N LEU A 19 -16.98 8.20 11.83
CA LEU A 19 -16.39 9.40 12.45
C LEU A 19 -16.03 10.48 11.43
N PHE A 20 -15.52 10.08 10.25
CA PHE A 20 -14.96 11.01 9.26
C PHE A 20 -15.72 11.05 7.92
N GLY A 21 -16.80 10.29 7.78
CA GLY A 21 -17.57 10.16 6.55
C GLY A 21 -16.92 9.24 5.51
N ILE A 22 -17.46 9.29 4.29
CA ILE A 22 -17.03 8.46 3.17
C ILE A 22 -15.97 9.20 2.35
N THR A 23 -14.79 8.62 2.20
CA THR A 23 -13.80 9.09 1.22
C THR A 23 -14.22 8.64 -0.17
N ARG A 24 -14.29 9.56 -1.13
CA ARG A 24 -14.70 9.29 -2.52
C ARG A 24 -13.50 9.20 -3.46
N ASN A 25 -13.65 8.44 -4.55
CA ASN A 25 -12.61 8.31 -5.55
C ASN A 25 -12.43 9.64 -6.32
N PRO A 26 -11.20 10.15 -6.47
CA PRO A 26 -10.94 11.43 -7.16
C PRO A 26 -11.27 11.39 -8.65
N TRP A 27 -11.30 10.21 -9.26
CA TRP A 27 -11.63 10.02 -10.68
C TRP A 27 -13.14 9.91 -10.93
N ASN A 28 -13.90 9.48 -9.92
CA ASN A 28 -15.37 9.40 -9.98
C ASN A 28 -15.95 9.36 -8.56
N ALA A 29 -16.63 10.43 -8.14
CA ALA A 29 -17.14 10.58 -6.77
C ALA A 29 -18.22 9.55 -6.38
N GLU A 30 -18.87 8.89 -7.35
CA GLU A 30 -19.83 7.81 -7.09
C GLU A 30 -19.14 6.48 -6.74
N LYS A 31 -17.83 6.37 -6.98
CA LYS A 31 -17.04 5.15 -6.72
C LYS A 31 -16.22 5.26 -5.43
N THR A 32 -15.89 4.10 -4.87
CA THR A 32 -14.94 3.98 -3.75
C THR A 32 -13.50 4.22 -4.22
N PRO A 33 -12.65 4.86 -3.40
CA PRO A 33 -11.21 4.90 -3.65
C PRO A 33 -10.53 3.58 -3.29
N GLY A 34 -11.28 2.55 -2.88
CA GLY A 34 -10.74 1.35 -2.26
C GLY A 34 -10.47 1.57 -0.76
N GLY A 35 -9.71 0.66 -0.15
CA GLY A 35 -9.40 0.72 1.27
C GLY A 35 -8.49 -0.43 1.72
N SER A 36 -8.01 -0.41 2.96
CA SER A 36 -8.36 0.57 3.99
C SER A 36 -7.60 1.90 3.92
N SER A 37 -6.47 1.97 3.23
CA SER A 37 -5.66 3.21 3.13
C SER A 37 -6.20 4.21 2.09
N GLY A 38 -7.52 4.31 1.91
CA GLY A 38 -8.11 5.12 0.83
C GLY A 38 -7.91 6.62 1.02
N GLY A 39 -7.95 7.14 2.25
CA GLY A 39 -7.66 8.57 2.49
C GLY A 39 -6.24 8.95 2.05
N ALA A 40 -5.26 8.11 2.36
CA ALA A 40 -3.88 8.26 1.91
C ALA A 40 -3.77 8.22 0.38
N ALA A 41 -4.52 7.30 -0.25
CA ALA A 41 -4.51 7.17 -1.70
C ALA A 41 -5.11 8.39 -2.41
N VAL A 42 -6.24 8.89 -1.94
CA VAL A 42 -6.87 10.11 -2.46
C VAL A 42 -6.01 11.34 -2.21
N ALA A 43 -5.39 11.45 -1.03
CA ALA A 43 -4.46 12.54 -0.73
C ALA A 43 -3.24 12.52 -1.67
N ALA A 44 -2.70 11.35 -1.98
CA ALA A 44 -1.64 11.21 -2.98
C ALA A 44 -2.12 11.64 -4.37
N ALA A 45 -3.25 11.08 -4.84
CA ALA A 45 -3.80 11.33 -6.17
C ALA A 45 -4.14 12.81 -6.40
N THR A 46 -4.65 13.50 -5.39
CA THR A 46 -5.08 14.91 -5.48
C THR A 46 -3.96 15.93 -5.21
N GLY A 47 -2.73 15.48 -4.93
CA GLY A 47 -1.62 16.41 -4.71
C GLY A 47 -1.45 16.90 -3.26
N ALA A 48 -2.21 16.35 -2.30
CA ALA A 48 -2.16 16.73 -0.89
C ALA A 48 -0.93 16.15 -0.16
N GLY A 49 0.27 16.48 -0.64
CA GLY A 49 1.54 15.96 -0.18
C GLY A 49 2.18 14.96 -1.16
N VAL A 50 3.41 14.56 -0.85
CA VAL A 50 4.23 13.65 -1.68
C VAL A 50 4.24 12.24 -1.11
N PHE A 51 4.49 12.13 0.20
CA PHE A 51 4.65 10.87 0.92
C PHE A 51 3.43 10.54 1.76
N HIS A 52 2.89 9.34 1.55
CA HIS A 52 1.71 8.85 2.24
C HIS A 52 1.99 7.46 2.79
N LEU A 53 1.50 7.19 3.99
CA LEU A 53 1.69 5.91 4.67
C LEU A 53 0.36 5.15 4.65
N GLY A 54 0.42 3.89 4.27
CA GLY A 54 -0.71 2.97 4.40
C GLY A 54 -0.36 1.75 5.23
N THR A 55 -1.38 0.95 5.52
CA THR A 55 -1.23 -0.40 6.06
C THR A 55 -1.87 -1.40 5.11
N ASP A 56 -1.32 -2.62 5.02
CA ASP A 56 -1.78 -3.66 4.11
C ASP A 56 -1.75 -5.03 4.79
N GLY A 57 -2.93 -5.51 5.18
CA GLY A 57 -3.18 -6.88 5.67
C GLY A 57 -3.62 -7.82 4.55
N GLY A 58 -4.66 -7.42 3.81
CA GLY A 58 -5.25 -8.19 2.71
C GLY A 58 -5.24 -7.48 1.35
N GLY A 59 -4.54 -6.35 1.23
CA GLY A 59 -4.58 -5.49 0.04
C GLY A 59 -4.68 -4.00 0.36
N SER A 60 -4.71 -3.59 1.62
CA SER A 60 -5.11 -2.24 2.02
C SER A 60 -4.19 -1.08 1.60
N ILE A 61 -3.02 -1.34 1.03
CA ILE A 61 -2.22 -0.36 0.27
C ILE A 61 -2.50 -0.52 -1.23
N ARG A 62 -2.43 -1.76 -1.72
CA ARG A 62 -2.47 -2.08 -3.15
C ARG A 62 -3.83 -1.85 -3.81
N ILE A 63 -4.93 -2.17 -3.11
CA ILE A 63 -6.31 -1.95 -3.56
C ILE A 63 -6.56 -0.46 -3.80
N PRO A 64 -6.38 0.44 -2.80
CA PRO A 64 -6.65 1.85 -3.04
C PRO A 64 -5.63 2.50 -3.96
N ALA A 65 -4.38 2.02 -4.01
CA ALA A 65 -3.40 2.47 -5.00
C ALA A 65 -3.87 2.18 -6.44
N SER A 66 -4.37 0.97 -6.68
CA SER A 66 -4.95 0.57 -7.97
C SER A 66 -6.17 1.43 -8.33
N PHE A 67 -7.12 1.58 -7.41
CA PHE A 67 -8.37 2.30 -7.68
C PHE A 67 -8.19 3.80 -7.89
N THR A 68 -7.12 4.38 -7.34
CA THR A 68 -6.84 5.82 -7.44
C THR A 68 -5.67 6.14 -8.36
N GLY A 69 -5.09 5.16 -9.06
CA GLY A 69 -4.06 5.39 -10.07
C GLY A 69 -2.75 5.94 -9.51
N ILE A 70 -2.33 5.46 -8.34
CA ILE A 70 -1.06 5.86 -7.70
C ILE A 70 -0.15 4.65 -7.47
N ALA A 71 1.10 4.90 -7.09
CA ALA A 71 2.02 3.85 -6.67
C ALA A 71 1.79 3.50 -5.18
N GLY A 72 1.75 2.20 -4.87
CA GLY A 72 1.65 1.70 -3.50
C GLY A 72 2.42 0.39 -3.35
N LEU A 73 3.21 0.28 -2.28
CA LEU A 73 4.04 -0.90 -2.02
C LEU A 73 3.70 -1.52 -0.68
N LYS A 74 3.29 -2.79 -0.70
CA LYS A 74 3.35 -3.67 0.48
C LYS A 74 4.74 -4.31 0.52
N PRO A 75 5.65 -3.90 1.42
CA PRO A 75 6.99 -4.46 1.44
C PRO A 75 6.98 -5.90 1.98
N THR A 76 8.15 -6.55 1.95
CA THR A 76 8.39 -7.81 2.69
C THR A 76 8.06 -7.62 4.16
N TYR A 77 7.45 -8.62 4.80
CA TYR A 77 7.15 -8.57 6.23
C TYR A 77 8.41 -8.28 7.05
N GLY A 78 8.29 -7.37 8.03
CA GLY A 78 9.41 -6.91 8.85
C GLY A 78 10.40 -5.97 8.14
N ARG A 79 10.17 -5.58 6.87
CA ARG A 79 10.99 -4.54 6.21
C ARG A 79 10.85 -3.18 6.88
N VAL A 80 9.61 -2.79 7.11
CA VAL A 80 9.23 -1.62 7.89
C VAL A 80 8.81 -2.14 9.25
N PRO A 81 9.42 -1.68 10.35
CA PRO A 81 9.04 -2.10 11.69
C PRO A 81 7.62 -1.62 12.03
N ALA A 82 6.89 -2.43 12.78
CA ALA A 82 5.56 -2.12 13.26
C ALA A 82 5.46 -2.38 14.78
N TYR A 83 5.38 -1.30 15.55
CA TYR A 83 5.14 -1.35 16.98
C TYR A 83 4.13 -0.27 17.41
N PRO A 84 3.12 -0.61 18.23
CA PRO A 84 2.73 -1.96 18.65
C PRO A 84 2.27 -2.82 17.46
N SER A 85 2.28 -4.15 17.65
CA SER A 85 1.87 -5.08 16.60
C SER A 85 0.40 -4.89 16.24
N SER A 86 0.08 -5.05 14.96
CA SER A 86 -1.30 -5.02 14.47
C SER A 86 -2.11 -6.18 15.05
N ALA A 87 -3.41 -5.96 15.29
CA ALA A 87 -4.35 -7.02 15.67
C ALA A 87 -4.48 -8.10 14.57
N PHE A 88 -4.10 -7.78 13.33
CA PHE A 88 -4.05 -8.73 12.23
C PHE A 88 -2.74 -9.55 12.18
N GLY A 89 -1.83 -9.37 13.14
CA GLY A 89 -0.59 -10.14 13.24
C GLY A 89 0.30 -10.04 12.00
N THR A 90 0.86 -11.16 11.58
CA THR A 90 1.94 -11.23 10.58
C THR A 90 1.51 -10.97 9.14
N VAL A 91 0.22 -10.78 8.89
CA VAL A 91 -0.25 -10.34 7.56
C VAL A 91 -0.23 -8.83 7.42
N ALA A 92 -0.19 -8.07 8.51
CA ALA A 92 -0.19 -6.62 8.48
C ALA A 92 1.19 -6.04 8.17
N HIS A 93 1.23 -5.16 7.18
CA HIS A 93 2.44 -4.45 6.78
C HIS A 93 2.18 -2.95 6.84
N ILE A 94 3.18 -2.17 7.24
CA ILE A 94 3.23 -0.73 7.00
C ILE A 94 4.01 -0.50 5.71
N GLY A 95 3.54 0.42 4.86
CA GLY A 95 4.22 0.66 3.59
C GLY A 95 3.96 2.04 2.99
N PRO A 96 4.81 2.45 2.04
CA PRO A 96 4.71 3.74 1.38
C PRO A 96 3.64 3.75 0.28
N MET A 97 3.12 4.94 0.04
CA MET A 97 2.19 5.30 -1.04
C MET A 97 2.61 6.66 -1.59
N ALA A 98 2.66 6.81 -2.91
CA ALA A 98 3.08 8.04 -3.59
C ALA A 98 2.55 8.09 -5.02
N ARG A 99 2.61 9.26 -5.69
CA ARG A 99 2.21 9.39 -7.11
C ARG A 99 3.21 8.75 -8.07
N THR A 100 4.48 8.62 -7.67
CA THR A 100 5.55 8.11 -8.53
C THR A 100 6.28 6.95 -7.84
N THR A 101 6.83 6.03 -8.63
CA THR A 101 7.62 4.91 -8.10
C THR A 101 8.96 5.38 -7.52
N GLN A 102 9.47 6.52 -8.00
CA GLN A 102 10.67 7.17 -7.47
C GLN A 102 10.44 7.65 -6.04
N ASP A 103 9.37 8.40 -5.79
CA ASP A 103 9.01 8.85 -4.44
C ASP A 103 8.70 7.66 -3.52
N LEU A 104 8.00 6.65 -4.05
CA LEU A 104 7.72 5.41 -3.34
C LEU A 104 9.01 4.72 -2.87
N SER A 105 10.04 4.69 -3.71
CA SER A 105 11.35 4.11 -3.41
C SER A 105 12.09 4.89 -2.33
N VAL A 106 12.09 6.23 -2.42
CA VAL A 106 12.69 7.12 -1.40
C VAL A 106 12.02 6.90 -0.04
N MET A 107 10.69 6.88 -0.01
CA MET A 107 9.94 6.66 1.23
C MET A 107 10.15 5.24 1.78
N ALA A 108 10.16 4.22 0.92
CA ALA A 108 10.46 2.84 1.32
C ALA A 108 11.82 2.76 2.01
N HIS A 109 12.84 3.41 1.44
CA HIS A 109 14.18 3.43 2.03
C HIS A 109 14.18 4.09 3.41
N ALA A 110 13.52 5.24 3.57
CA ALA A 110 13.45 5.96 4.84
C ALA A 110 12.66 5.22 5.93
N MET A 111 11.63 4.45 5.56
CA MET A 111 10.80 3.68 6.50
C MET A 111 11.43 2.35 6.91
N SER A 112 12.43 1.87 6.16
CA SER A 112 12.97 0.53 6.33
C SER A 112 14.11 0.51 7.33
N GLY A 113 14.18 -0.55 8.13
CA GLY A 113 15.24 -0.71 9.11
C GLY A 113 14.89 -1.70 10.20
N ARG A 114 15.89 -1.99 11.03
CA ARG A 114 15.67 -2.79 12.24
C ARG A 114 15.17 -1.88 13.37
N ASP A 115 14.14 -2.34 14.05
CA ASP A 115 13.68 -1.79 15.33
C ASP A 115 13.65 -2.92 16.36
N LEU A 116 14.15 -2.65 17.58
CA LEU A 116 14.15 -3.63 18.66
C LEU A 116 12.80 -3.68 19.40
N SER A 117 11.97 -2.64 19.26
CA SER A 117 10.59 -2.64 19.76
C SER A 117 9.69 -3.55 18.93
N ASP A 118 9.98 -3.73 17.63
CA ASP A 118 9.32 -4.73 16.79
C ASP A 118 9.98 -6.11 16.95
N TRP A 119 9.58 -6.78 18.02
CA TRP A 119 9.92 -8.18 18.32
C TRP A 119 9.46 -9.19 17.25
N GLN A 120 8.58 -8.81 16.32
CA GLN A 120 8.14 -9.66 15.21
C GLN A 120 9.05 -9.55 13.97
N GLN A 121 9.94 -8.55 13.91
CA GLN A 121 11.01 -8.54 12.91
C GLN A 121 11.94 -9.73 13.15
N GLY A 122 11.88 -10.72 12.24
CA GLY A 122 12.75 -11.89 12.28
C GLY A 122 14.24 -11.54 12.26
N VAL A 123 15.11 -12.48 12.61
CA VAL A 123 16.58 -12.28 12.67
C VAL A 123 17.25 -12.08 11.30
N GLY A 124 16.48 -12.17 10.21
CA GLY A 124 17.01 -12.05 8.85
C GLY A 124 17.42 -10.63 8.51
N THR A 125 18.58 -10.47 7.89
CA THR A 125 18.99 -9.20 7.29
C THR A 125 18.35 -9.11 5.91
N LEU A 126 17.46 -8.16 5.72
CA LEU A 126 16.87 -7.91 4.42
C LEU A 126 17.85 -7.10 3.55
N ALA A 127 17.93 -7.43 2.26
CA ALA A 127 18.80 -6.73 1.32
C ALA A 127 18.59 -5.20 1.39
N PRO A 128 19.65 -4.38 1.26
CA PRO A 128 19.50 -2.94 1.29
C PRO A 128 18.55 -2.47 0.18
N LEU A 129 17.71 -1.50 0.50
CA LEU A 129 16.96 -0.79 -0.53
C LEU A 129 17.92 0.20 -1.19
N GLY A 130 18.01 0.19 -2.51
CA GLY A 130 18.82 1.13 -3.26
C GLY A 130 18.17 1.40 -4.60
N ARG A 131 18.59 2.49 -5.26
CA ARG A 131 18.22 2.70 -6.65
C ARG A 131 18.96 1.66 -7.48
N ILE A 132 18.25 0.61 -7.87
CA ILE A 132 18.76 -0.37 -8.82
C ILE A 132 18.42 0.19 -10.20
N GLU A 133 19.42 0.59 -10.97
CA GLU A 133 19.27 0.68 -12.42
C GLU A 133 19.19 -0.75 -12.95
N ALA A 134 18.00 -1.35 -12.82
CA ALA A 134 17.72 -2.69 -13.29
C ALA A 134 17.26 -2.61 -14.74
N THR A 135 18.01 -3.26 -15.63
CA THR A 135 17.46 -3.67 -16.92
C THR A 135 16.59 -4.91 -16.72
N LEU A 136 15.49 -4.99 -17.45
CA LEU A 136 14.68 -6.21 -17.54
C LEU A 136 15.20 -7.17 -18.63
N GLU A 137 16.29 -6.83 -19.30
CA GLU A 137 16.91 -7.69 -20.30
C GLU A 137 17.34 -9.03 -19.69
N GLY A 138 16.89 -10.14 -20.28
CA GLY A 138 17.11 -11.49 -19.75
C GLY A 138 16.28 -11.85 -18.51
N ALA A 139 15.46 -10.93 -17.97
CA ALA A 139 14.58 -11.23 -16.84
C ALA A 139 13.49 -12.22 -17.25
N ARG A 140 13.19 -13.16 -16.35
CA ARG A 140 12.07 -14.10 -16.52
C ARG A 140 10.86 -13.57 -15.77
N ILE A 141 9.83 -13.19 -16.50
CA ILE A 141 8.56 -12.68 -15.94
C ILE A 141 7.53 -13.80 -15.97
N GLY A 142 7.04 -14.19 -14.79
CA GLY A 142 5.91 -15.11 -14.68
C GLY A 142 4.60 -14.35 -14.89
N TYR A 143 3.69 -14.92 -15.67
CA TYR A 143 2.36 -14.37 -15.92
C TYR A 143 1.29 -15.39 -15.52
N TRP A 144 0.26 -14.93 -14.81
CA TRP A 144 -0.94 -15.71 -14.53
C TRP A 144 -2.04 -15.31 -15.50
N SER A 145 -2.35 -16.21 -16.44
CA SER A 145 -3.44 -16.02 -17.42
C SER A 145 -4.83 -16.28 -16.85
N LYS A 146 -4.91 -16.89 -15.67
CA LYS A 146 -6.16 -17.11 -14.92
C LYS A 146 -5.93 -16.70 -13.47
N PRO A 147 -6.82 -15.90 -12.87
CA PRO A 147 -6.67 -15.51 -11.49
C PRO A 147 -6.79 -16.76 -10.58
N PRO A 148 -6.04 -16.83 -9.48
CA PRO A 148 -6.12 -17.96 -8.55
C PRO A 148 -7.46 -18.01 -7.81
N SER A 149 -8.21 -16.92 -7.80
CA SER A 149 -9.54 -16.79 -7.23
C SER A 149 -10.31 -15.65 -7.90
N GLY A 150 -11.64 -15.75 -7.90
CA GLY A 150 -12.53 -14.71 -8.43
C GLY A 150 -12.61 -14.68 -9.96
N VAL A 151 -13.18 -13.59 -10.48
CA VAL A 151 -13.34 -13.31 -11.91
C VAL A 151 -12.63 -11.99 -12.21
N LEU A 152 -11.93 -11.94 -13.34
CA LEU A 152 -11.32 -10.71 -13.84
C LEU A 152 -12.32 -10.01 -14.76
N ASP A 153 -12.59 -8.74 -14.49
CA ASP A 153 -13.43 -7.91 -15.35
C ASP A 153 -12.79 -7.73 -16.73
N GLU A 154 -13.61 -7.74 -17.79
CA GLU A 154 -13.13 -7.68 -19.17
C GLU A 154 -12.39 -6.37 -19.48
N GLU A 155 -12.80 -5.25 -18.87
CA GLU A 155 -12.12 -3.94 -19.05
C GLU A 155 -10.70 -3.96 -18.47
N ILE A 156 -10.48 -4.72 -17.39
CA ILE A 156 -9.16 -4.86 -16.75
C ILE A 156 -8.30 -5.90 -17.47
N ALA A 157 -8.93 -6.87 -18.15
CA ALA A 157 -8.24 -7.92 -18.90
C ALA A 157 -7.73 -7.46 -20.27
N ALA A 158 -8.35 -6.42 -20.84
CA ALA A 158 -8.03 -5.86 -22.16
C ALA A 158 -6.71 -5.07 -22.17
#